data_AF-A0A955NVD6-F1
#
_entry.id   AF-A0A955NVD6-F1
#
_cell.length_a   1.000
_cell.length_b   1.000
_cell.length_c   1.000
_cell.angle_alpha   90.00
_cell.angle_beta   90.00
_cell.angle_gamma   90.00
#
_symmetry.space_group_name_H-M   'P 1'
#
loop_
_entity.id
_entity.type
_entity.pdbx_description
1 polymer ?
#
loop_
_entity_poly.entity_id
_entity_poly.type
_entity_poly.pdbx_seq_one_letter_code
_entity_poly.pdbx_strand_id
1 'polypeptide(L)'
;MAAGDFYFAINATFRFFLENYGEEALHRYWTAMGKEYFEPLSRRFQAGGLPEVEKYWTEFFETEPSGEVEVTRSNDRVEIEVKKCPALFWLRDHDREEVACYCRHCEFVSKEIASNAGLSFELEGGGGACHQTFIGEEGAS
;
A
#
# COMPACT_ATOMS: atom_id res chain seq x y z
N MET A 1 -10.11 -14.88 11.40
CA MET A 1 -8.77 -15.00 10.79
C MET A 1 -7.95 -13.87 11.37
N ALA A 2 -6.75 -14.16 11.88
CA ALA A 2 -5.86 -13.08 12.29
C ALA A 2 -5.45 -12.31 11.03
N ALA A 3 -5.29 -10.98 11.11
CA ALA A 3 -4.80 -10.17 9.98
C ALA A 3 -3.53 -10.76 9.34
N GLY A 4 -2.71 -11.45 10.15
CA GLY A 4 -1.54 -12.19 9.73
C GLY A 4 -1.73 -13.27 8.66
N ASP A 5 -2.84 -14.02 8.69
CA ASP A 5 -3.09 -15.10 7.70
C ASP A 5 -3.26 -14.52 6.28
N PHE A 6 -3.76 -13.28 6.19
CA PHE A 6 -3.89 -12.58 4.94
C PHE A 6 -2.53 -12.29 4.30
N TYR A 7 -1.51 -11.94 5.09
CA TYR A 7 -0.16 -11.71 4.59
C TYR A 7 0.47 -12.96 3.97
N PHE A 8 0.17 -14.15 4.51
CA PHE A 8 0.60 -15.40 3.91
C PHE A 8 -0.09 -15.65 2.56
N ALA A 9 -1.40 -15.44 2.48
CA ALA A 9 -2.16 -15.62 1.26
C ALA A 9 -1.70 -14.67 0.15
N ILE A 10 -1.43 -13.40 0.49
CA ILE A 10 -0.93 -12.40 -0.45
C ILE A 10 0.47 -12.75 -0.94
N ASN A 11 1.41 -13.11 -0.04
CA ASN A 11 2.75 -13.53 -0.44
C ASN A 11 2.73 -14.78 -1.35
N ALA A 12 1.88 -15.77 -1.04
CA ALA A 12 1.69 -16.95 -1.87
C ALA A 12 1.09 -16.63 -3.24
N THR A 13 0.12 -15.72 -3.29
CA THR A 13 -0.49 -15.24 -4.54
C THR A 13 0.57 -14.59 -5.44
N PHE A 14 1.39 -13.70 -4.87
CA PHE A 14 2.45 -13.04 -5.64
C PHE A 14 3.47 -14.04 -6.18
N ARG A 15 3.88 -15.01 -5.35
CA ARG A 15 4.79 -16.08 -5.76
C ARG A 15 4.20 -16.91 -6.91
N PHE A 16 2.93 -17.28 -6.82
CA PHE A 16 2.24 -18.01 -7.88
C PHE A 16 2.26 -17.24 -9.21
N PHE A 17 1.98 -15.93 -9.19
CA PHE A 17 2.05 -15.11 -10.40
C PHE A 17 3.46 -15.06 -10.99
N LEU A 18 4.49 -14.85 -10.16
CA LEU A 18 5.89 -14.83 -10.61
C LEU A 18 6.29 -16.15 -11.27
N GLU A 19 5.99 -17.28 -10.62
CA GLU A 19 6.41 -18.60 -11.08
C GLU A 19 5.68 -19.06 -12.35
N ASN A 20 4.40 -18.68 -12.52
CA ASN A 20 3.56 -19.21 -13.61
C ASN A 20 3.38 -18.23 -14.76
N TYR A 21 3.50 -16.91 -14.53
CA TYR A 21 3.14 -15.89 -15.51
C TYR A 21 4.16 -14.73 -15.60
N GLY A 22 5.16 -14.69 -14.72
CA GLY A 22 6.21 -13.68 -14.69
C GLY A 22 5.80 -12.34 -14.08
N GLU A 23 6.80 -11.46 -13.94
CA GLU A 23 6.68 -10.15 -13.25
C GLU A 23 5.64 -9.23 -13.90
N GLU A 24 5.58 -9.18 -15.24
CA GLU A 24 4.60 -8.38 -15.97
C GLU A 24 3.14 -8.76 -15.67
N ALA A 25 2.87 -10.05 -15.43
CA ALA A 25 1.54 -10.49 -15.05
C ALA A 25 1.19 -10.07 -13.61
N LEU A 26 2.17 -10.12 -12.71
CA LEU A 26 2.01 -9.65 -11.33
C LEU A 26 1.77 -8.14 -11.27
N HIS A 27 2.49 -7.36 -12.08
CA HIS A 27 2.26 -5.91 -12.20
C HIS A 27 0.84 -5.60 -12.66
N ARG A 28 0.35 -6.28 -13.72
CA ARG A 28 -1.04 -6.12 -14.18
C ARG A 28 -2.05 -6.51 -13.11
N TYR A 29 -1.77 -7.56 -12.33
CA TYR A 29 -2.62 -7.96 -11.22
C TYR A 29 -2.72 -6.87 -10.14
N TRP A 30 -1.59 -6.30 -9.72
CA TRP A 30 -1.59 -5.19 -8.75
C TRP A 30 -2.29 -3.94 -9.28
N THR A 31 -2.03 -3.56 -10.52
CA THR A 31 -2.71 -2.44 -11.18
C THR A 31 -4.23 -2.66 -11.23
N ALA A 32 -4.69 -3.85 -11.62
CA ALA A 32 -6.11 -4.17 -11.64
C ALA A 32 -6.74 -4.13 -10.24
N MET A 33 -6.04 -4.59 -9.20
CA MET A 33 -6.53 -4.45 -7.81
C MET A 33 -6.72 -2.98 -7.43
N GLY A 34 -5.71 -2.14 -7.65
CA GLY A 34 -5.80 -0.71 -7.34
C GLY A 34 -6.91 0.00 -8.11
N LYS A 35 -7.07 -0.36 -9.39
CA LYS A 35 -8.06 0.25 -10.27
C LYS A 35 -9.50 -0.20 -10.05
N GLU A 36 -9.71 -1.49 -9.82
CA GLU A 36 -11.05 -2.09 -9.84
C GLU A 36 -11.53 -2.45 -8.43
N TYR A 37 -10.70 -3.13 -7.64
CA TYR A 37 -11.09 -3.55 -6.29
C TYR A 37 -11.10 -2.39 -5.30
N PHE A 38 -10.13 -1.48 -5.40
CA PHE A 38 -10.03 -0.27 -4.56
C PHE A 38 -10.71 0.97 -5.16
N GLU A 39 -11.54 0.80 -6.19
CA GLU A 39 -12.33 1.89 -6.77
C GLU A 39 -13.19 2.63 -5.72
N PRO A 40 -13.88 1.94 -4.77
CA PRO A 40 -14.66 2.63 -3.75
C PRO A 40 -13.80 3.49 -2.81
N LEU A 41 -12.57 3.05 -2.51
CA LEU A 41 -11.62 3.82 -1.71
C LEU A 41 -11.15 5.06 -2.46
N SER A 42 -10.85 4.91 -3.76
CA SER A 42 -10.49 6.01 -4.64
C SER A 42 -11.58 7.09 -4.68
N ARG A 43 -12.86 6.70 -4.78
CA ARG A 43 -14.00 7.63 -4.69
C ARG A 43 -14.08 8.35 -3.34
N ARG A 44 -13.79 7.65 -2.24
CA ARG A 44 -13.72 8.25 -0.89
C ARG A 44 -12.66 9.35 -0.86
N PHE A 45 -11.46 9.06 -1.35
CA PHE A 45 -10.37 10.03 -1.42
C PHE A 45 -10.68 11.19 -2.36
N GLN A 46 -11.30 10.93 -3.50
CA GLN A 46 -11.73 11.98 -4.43
C GLN A 46 -12.72 12.95 -3.77
N ALA A 47 -13.69 12.42 -3.01
CA ALA A 47 -14.73 13.23 -2.37
C ALA A 47 -14.21 13.98 -1.13
N GLY A 48 -13.29 13.38 -0.38
CA GLY A 48 -12.82 13.90 0.91
C GLY A 48 -11.43 14.55 0.90
N GLY A 49 -10.69 14.43 -0.20
CA GLY A 49 -9.33 14.94 -0.36
C GLY A 49 -8.33 14.33 0.63
N LEU A 50 -7.22 15.06 0.84
CA LEU A 50 -6.15 14.65 1.77
C LEU A 50 -6.61 14.38 3.22
N PRO A 51 -7.58 15.11 3.80
CA PRO A 51 -8.12 14.76 5.12
C PRO A 51 -8.70 13.33 5.19
N GLU A 52 -9.33 12.86 4.11
CA GLU A 52 -9.88 11.51 4.06
C GLU A 52 -8.79 10.45 3.88
N VAL A 53 -7.71 10.79 3.18
CA VAL A 53 -6.51 9.95 3.06
C VAL A 53 -5.85 9.75 4.43
N GLU A 54 -5.59 10.84 5.16
CA GLU A 54 -5.04 10.82 6.52
C GLU A 54 -5.89 9.94 7.44
N LYS A 55 -7.20 10.19 7.45
CA LYS A 55 -8.15 9.45 8.29
C LYS A 55 -8.12 7.96 7.98
N TYR A 56 -8.23 7.59 6.71
CA TYR A 56 -8.27 6.18 6.30
C TYR A 56 -7.00 5.43 6.73
N TRP A 57 -5.82 6.00 6.45
CA TRP A 57 -4.57 5.32 6.76
C TRP A 57 -4.29 5.27 8.27
N THR A 58 -4.66 6.31 9.00
CA THR A 58 -4.59 6.31 10.48
C THR A 58 -5.45 5.17 11.04
N GLU A 59 -6.73 5.11 10.65
CA GLU A 59 -7.66 4.05 11.10
C GLU A 59 -7.18 2.65 10.67
N PHE A 60 -6.65 2.51 9.44
CA PHE A 60 -6.13 1.25 8.94
C PHE A 60 -4.98 0.74 9.83
N PHE A 61 -3.96 1.58 10.08
CA PHE A 61 -2.79 1.16 10.86
C PHE A 61 -3.05 1.05 12.36
N GLU A 62 -4.04 1.76 12.92
CA GLU A 62 -4.49 1.54 14.31
C GLU A 62 -5.05 0.13 14.52
N THR A 63 -5.64 -0.47 13.49
CA THR A 63 -6.21 -1.83 13.56
C THR A 63 -5.23 -2.93 13.16
N GLU A 64 -4.10 -2.57 12.55
CA GLU A 64 -3.11 -3.53 12.08
C GLU A 64 -2.16 -3.97 13.21
N PRO A 65 -2.07 -5.27 13.51
CA PRO A 65 -1.15 -5.74 14.53
C PRO A 65 0.32 -5.59 14.10
N SER A 66 1.16 -5.21 15.06
CA SER A 66 2.63 -5.29 14.98
C SER A 66 3.34 -4.33 14.01
N GLY A 67 2.61 -3.42 13.36
CA GLY A 67 3.17 -2.31 12.59
C GLY A 67 3.63 -1.15 13.47
N GLU A 68 4.61 -0.40 13.00
CA GLU A 68 4.98 0.91 13.55
C GLU A 68 4.91 1.91 12.41
N VAL A 69 3.84 2.70 12.40
CA VAL A 69 3.51 3.62 11.30
C VAL A 69 3.05 4.95 11.87
N GLU A 70 3.55 6.04 11.29
CA GLU A 70 3.13 7.40 11.59
C GLU A 70 2.50 8.01 10.34
N VAL A 71 1.33 8.64 10.50
CA VAL A 71 0.60 9.31 9.42
C VAL A 71 0.52 10.79 9.73
N THR A 72 1.03 11.62 8.83
CA THR A 72 1.06 13.08 8.99
C THR A 72 0.49 13.76 7.76
N ARG A 73 -0.34 14.77 7.96
CA ARG A 73 -0.89 15.59 6.87
C ARG A 73 -0.37 17.03 6.92
N SER A 74 0.01 17.54 5.76
CA SER A 74 0.25 18.97 5.52
C SER A 74 -0.88 19.56 4.66
N ASN A 75 -0.69 20.76 4.14
CA ASN A 75 -1.68 21.37 3.23
C ASN A 75 -1.73 20.66 1.87
N ASP A 76 -0.61 20.12 1.38
CA ASP A 76 -0.45 19.63 0.01
C ASP A 76 -0.22 18.12 -0.09
N ARG A 77 0.05 17.43 1.02
CA ARG A 77 0.31 15.98 1.05
C ARG A 77 -0.12 15.29 2.33
N VAL A 78 -0.24 13.97 2.25
CA VAL A 78 -0.25 13.04 3.38
C VAL A 78 0.98 12.14 3.27
N GLU A 79 1.73 12.04 4.35
CA GLU A 79 2.92 11.23 4.49
C GLU A 79 2.64 10.06 5.43
N ILE A 80 3.09 8.88 5.04
CA ILE A 80 2.96 7.64 5.80
C ILE A 80 4.37 7.09 6.01
N GLU A 81 4.90 7.29 7.21
CA GLU A 81 6.21 6.78 7.61
C GLU A 81 6.04 5.39 8.22
N VAL A 82 6.38 4.36 7.46
CA VAL A 82 6.40 2.98 7.94
C VAL A 82 7.79 2.68 8.50
N LYS A 83 7.93 2.64 9.82
CA LYS A 83 9.16 2.23 10.52
C LYS A 83 9.27 0.71 10.62
N LYS A 84 8.11 0.04 10.74
CA LYS A 84 8.00 -1.41 10.78
C LYS A 84 6.75 -1.86 10.00
N CYS A 85 6.98 -2.46 8.83
CA CYS A 85 5.93 -3.01 8.00
C CYS A 85 5.26 -4.22 8.68
N PRO A 86 3.93 -4.19 8.93
CA PRO A 86 3.25 -5.31 9.60
C PRO A 86 3.35 -6.60 8.78
N ALA A 87 3.22 -6.52 7.46
CA ALA A 87 3.25 -7.68 6.57
C ALA A 87 4.61 -8.40 6.54
N LEU A 88 5.70 -7.67 6.30
CA LEU A 88 7.04 -8.25 6.26
C LEU A 88 7.49 -8.72 7.64
N PHE A 89 7.16 -7.97 8.70
CA PHE A 89 7.43 -8.43 10.05
C PHE A 89 6.72 -9.75 10.33
N TRP A 90 5.43 -9.86 10.01
CA TRP A 90 4.66 -11.08 10.23
C TRP A 90 5.20 -12.28 9.44
N LEU A 91 5.58 -12.09 8.17
CA LEU A 91 6.20 -13.14 7.35
C LEU A 91 7.49 -13.65 7.98
N ARG A 92 8.38 -12.74 8.39
CA ARG A 92 9.68 -13.08 8.98
C ARG A 92 9.55 -13.73 10.36
N ASP A 93 8.63 -13.24 11.19
CA ASP A 93 8.34 -13.80 12.52
C ASP A 93 7.83 -15.26 12.44
N HIS A 94 7.30 -15.67 11.29
CA HIS A 94 6.78 -17.01 11.03
C HIS A 94 7.64 -17.82 10.04
N ASP A 95 8.93 -17.46 9.88
CA ASP A 95 9.90 -18.14 9.01
C ASP A 95 9.41 -18.34 7.56
N ARG A 96 8.66 -17.36 7.03
CA ARG A 96 8.19 -17.34 5.64
C ARG A 96 9.08 -16.44 4.80
N GLU A 97 9.62 -17.01 3.73
CA GLU A 97 10.35 -16.26 2.72
C GLU A 97 9.39 -15.32 1.94
N GLU A 98 9.64 -14.02 2.03
CA GLU A 98 8.99 -13.01 1.21
C GLU A 98 9.44 -13.10 -0.26
N VAL A 99 8.53 -12.83 -1.20
CA VAL A 99 8.94 -12.61 -2.59
C VAL A 99 9.79 -11.33 -2.67
N ALA A 100 10.87 -11.35 -3.47
CA ALA A 100 11.83 -10.24 -3.51
C ALA A 100 11.20 -8.88 -3.86
N CYS A 101 10.18 -8.88 -4.71
CA CYS A 101 9.44 -7.69 -5.13
C CYS A 101 8.23 -7.38 -4.25
N TYR A 102 8.09 -7.97 -3.05
CA TYR A 102 6.88 -7.84 -2.22
C TYR A 102 6.46 -6.39 -2.06
N CYS A 103 7.37 -5.49 -1.67
CA CYS A 103 7.06 -4.07 -1.43
C CYS A 103 6.49 -3.32 -2.64
N ARG A 104 6.77 -3.78 -3.87
CA ARG A 104 6.27 -3.11 -5.09
C ARG A 104 4.76 -3.12 -5.18
N HIS A 105 4.07 -4.06 -4.53
CA HIS A 105 2.61 -4.03 -4.52
C HIS A 105 2.05 -2.73 -3.95
N CYS A 106 2.70 -2.15 -2.92
CA CYS A 106 2.28 -0.86 -2.35
C CYS A 106 2.38 0.25 -3.40
N GLU A 107 3.45 0.26 -4.20
CA GLU A 107 3.63 1.22 -5.29
C GLU A 107 2.50 1.12 -6.32
N PHE A 108 2.31 -0.07 -6.91
CA PHE A 108 1.32 -0.25 -7.97
C PHE A 108 -0.11 -0.05 -7.49
N VAL A 109 -0.46 -0.56 -6.31
CA VAL A 109 -1.83 -0.44 -5.79
C VAL A 109 -2.13 0.98 -5.35
N SER A 110 -1.28 1.60 -4.52
CA SER A 110 -1.52 2.95 -4.01
C SER A 110 -1.46 4.01 -5.11
N LYS A 111 -0.61 3.81 -6.14
CA LYS A 111 -0.56 4.70 -7.30
C LYS A 111 -1.86 4.72 -8.08
N GLU A 112 -2.48 3.56 -8.32
CA GLU A 112 -3.78 3.50 -9.01
C GLU A 112 -4.89 4.10 -8.14
N ILE A 113 -4.88 3.86 -6.83
CA ILE A 113 -5.83 4.48 -5.89
C ILE A 113 -5.72 6.00 -5.94
N ALA A 114 -4.50 6.53 -5.82
CA ALA A 114 -4.24 7.97 -5.86
C ALA A 114 -4.66 8.56 -7.21
N SER A 115 -4.23 7.96 -8.32
CA SER A 115 -4.54 8.46 -9.67
C SER A 115 -6.04 8.52 -9.93
N ASN A 116 -6.79 7.49 -9.53
CA ASN A 116 -8.25 7.48 -9.65
C ASN A 116 -8.94 8.52 -8.77
N ALA A 117 -8.29 8.94 -7.69
CA ALA A 117 -8.79 10.00 -6.80
C ALA A 117 -8.41 11.41 -7.26
N GLY A 118 -7.63 11.57 -8.34
CA GLY A 118 -7.07 12.87 -8.74
C GLY A 118 -5.87 13.30 -7.89
N LEU A 119 -5.15 12.34 -7.30
CA LEU A 119 -3.96 12.54 -6.48
C LEU A 119 -2.74 11.92 -7.16
N SER A 120 -1.55 12.33 -6.74
CA SER A 120 -0.29 11.63 -7.08
C SER A 120 0.19 10.79 -5.90
N PHE A 121 1.02 9.80 -6.17
CA PHE A 121 1.60 8.92 -5.16
C PHE A 121 3.08 8.67 -5.41
N GLU A 122 3.88 8.73 -4.35
CA GLU A 122 5.30 8.43 -4.34
C GLU A 122 5.62 7.42 -3.23
N LEU A 123 6.61 6.57 -3.48
CA LEU A 123 7.10 5.57 -2.54
C LEU A 123 8.62 5.59 -2.52
N GLU A 124 9.19 5.74 -1.33
CA GLU A 124 10.62 5.62 -1.09
C GLU A 124 10.91 4.51 -0.07
N GLY A 125 12.02 3.78 -0.27
CA GLY A 125 12.44 2.69 0.62
C GLY A 125 11.84 1.32 0.27
N GLY A 126 11.65 0.48 1.29
CA GLY A 126 11.24 -0.92 1.13
C GLY A 126 11.92 -1.83 2.16
N GLY A 127 11.74 -3.14 2.02
CA GLY A 127 12.41 -4.13 2.88
C GLY A 127 11.99 -4.15 4.35
N GLY A 128 10.93 -3.41 4.71
CA GLY A 128 10.37 -3.35 6.07
C GLY A 128 10.17 -1.93 6.58
N ALA A 129 10.81 -0.94 5.96
CA ALA A 129 10.62 0.48 6.27
C ALA A 129 10.51 1.29 4.97
N CYS A 130 9.50 2.16 4.88
CA CYS A 130 9.27 2.99 3.70
C CYS A 130 8.56 4.29 4.04
N HIS A 131 8.65 5.26 3.14
CA HIS A 131 7.90 6.50 3.17
C HIS A 131 6.94 6.49 1.98
N GLN A 132 5.64 6.67 2.25
CA GLN A 132 4.63 6.80 1.20
C GLN A 132 4.01 8.19 1.24
N THR A 133 3.84 8.82 0.08
CA THR A 133 3.34 10.20 0.00
C THR A 133 2.19 10.28 -0.99
N PHE A 134 1.02 10.71 -0.51
CA PHE A 134 -0.13 11.10 -1.35
C PHE A 134 -0.13 12.61 -1.52
N ILE A 135 -0.15 13.10 -2.75
CA ILE A 135 0.01 14.53 -3.08
C ILE A 135 -1.26 15.03 -3.76
N GLY A 136 -1.81 16.16 -3.29
CA GLY A 136 -2.96 16.83 -3.92
C GLY A 136 -2.58 17.60 -5.18
N GLU A 137 -3.55 17.97 -6.01
CA GLU A 137 -3.31 18.71 -7.27
C GLU A 137 -2.53 20.02 -7.07
N GLU A 138 -2.69 20.71 -5.94
CA GLU A 138 -1.96 21.95 -5.63
C GLU A 138 -0.47 21.73 -5.33
N GLY A 139 -0.05 20.49 -4.99
CA GLY A 139 1.32 20.12 -4.68
C GLY A 139 2.09 19.48 -5.84
N ALA A 140 1.42 19.18 -6.96
CA ALA A 140 2.02 18.57 -8.15
C ALA A 140 2.57 19.68 -9.07
N SER A 141 3.80 20.14 -8.84
CA SER A 141 4.54 21.09 -9.70
C SER A 141 5.89 20.57 -10.12
#